data_AF-A0A6B2LEB9-F1
#
_entry.id   AF-A0A6B2LEB9-F1
#
_cell.length_a   1.000
_cell.length_b   1.000
_cell.length_c   1.000
_cell.angle_alpha   90.00
_cell.angle_beta   90.00
_cell.angle_gamma   90.00
#
_symmetry.space_group_name_H-M   'P 1'
#
loop_
_entity.id
_entity.type
_entity.pdbx_description
1 polymer ?
#
loop_
_entity_poly.entity_id
_entity_poly.type
_entity_poly.pdbx_seq_one_letter_code
_entity_poly.pdbx_strand_id
1 'polypeptide(L)'
;MDSIIESSTVLGRKISVVMEDLTFAYSRPCIMDIKMGTKTYAEDTNMFKKKIRQLKDDGTTSSRYGLRITGFRTFNMASNQFFEFGKEAAERISNIESMEQKIKDFYFNGNVVRKDVVLYFIERLTLLLSWMNTQNYYRFYSSSLLFVYEGQTEQLFKADVRMIDFAHVHEIRDGGIDEGYVKGLKKLIEILTKLSH
;
A
#
# COMPACT_ATOMS: atom_id res chain seq x y z
N MET A 1 -24.09 6.45 -5.17
CA MET A 1 -23.13 7.10 -6.09
C MET A 1 -22.34 8.08 -5.23
N ASP A 2 -21.28 7.60 -4.59
CA ASP A 2 -20.42 8.46 -3.77
C ASP A 2 -18.99 8.30 -4.29
N SER A 3 -18.58 9.23 -5.15
CA SER A 3 -17.24 9.30 -5.74
C SER A 3 -16.32 10.12 -4.84
N ILE A 4 -15.09 9.63 -4.61
CA ILE A 4 -14.04 10.40 -3.92
C ILE A 4 -13.41 11.37 -4.93
N ILE A 5 -13.48 12.67 -4.64
CA ILE A 5 -12.97 13.75 -5.48
C ILE A 5 -11.57 14.15 -5.00
N GLU A 6 -10.54 13.84 -5.77
CA GLU A 6 -9.23 14.49 -5.64
C GLU A 6 -9.19 15.73 -6.56
N SER A 7 -8.70 16.87 -6.07
CA SER A 7 -8.85 18.15 -6.76
C SER A 7 -7.57 18.94 -6.96
N SER A 8 -7.35 19.43 -8.17
CA SER A 8 -6.37 20.46 -8.50
C SER A 8 -7.01 21.55 -9.37
N THR A 9 -6.54 22.80 -9.24
CA THR A 9 -7.11 23.97 -9.94
C THR A 9 -6.23 24.33 -11.14
N VAL A 10 -6.80 24.30 -12.35
CA VAL A 10 -6.18 24.85 -13.56
C VAL A 10 -7.18 25.85 -14.17
N LEU A 11 -6.74 27.09 -14.41
CA LEU A 11 -7.57 28.17 -14.98
C LEU A 11 -8.84 28.52 -14.17
N GLY A 12 -8.81 28.38 -12.84
CA GLY A 12 -9.95 28.67 -11.97
C GLY A 12 -11.06 27.61 -12.01
N ARG A 13 -10.87 26.50 -12.72
CA ARG A 13 -11.75 25.32 -12.69
C ARG A 13 -11.11 24.20 -11.87
N LYS A 14 -11.91 23.60 -10.99
CA LYS A 14 -11.53 22.42 -10.22
C LYS A 14 -11.56 21.22 -11.17
N ILE A 15 -10.39 20.62 -11.42
CA ILE A 15 -10.26 19.36 -12.16
C ILE A 15 -10.37 18.23 -11.15
N SER A 16 -11.10 17.19 -11.50
CA SER A 16 -11.31 16.01 -10.68
C SER A 16 -11.26 14.75 -11.53
N VAL A 17 -10.66 13.70 -10.97
CA VAL A 17 -10.62 12.38 -11.59
C VAL A 17 -11.70 11.53 -10.91
N VAL A 18 -12.60 10.96 -11.69
CA VAL A 18 -13.61 10.02 -11.18
C VAL A 18 -13.03 8.62 -11.29
N MET A 19 -12.98 7.91 -10.16
CA MET A 19 -12.43 6.57 -10.05
C MET A 19 -13.44 5.61 -9.43
N GLU A 20 -13.23 4.32 -9.63
CA GLU A 20 -14.03 3.27 -8.98
C GLU A 20 -13.85 3.28 -7.46
N ASP A 21 -14.92 2.97 -6.72
CA ASP A 21 -14.85 2.71 -5.28
C ASP A 21 -14.59 1.21 -5.05
N LEU A 22 -13.36 0.89 -4.65
CA LEU A 22 -12.92 -0.49 -4.40
C LEU A 22 -13.64 -1.15 -3.20
N THR A 23 -14.36 -0.39 -2.38
CA THR A 23 -15.04 -0.92 -1.19
C THR A 23 -16.52 -1.21 -1.41
N PHE A 24 -17.09 -0.71 -2.51
CA PHE A 24 -18.54 -0.75 -2.77
C PHE A 24 -19.14 -2.16 -2.71
N ALA A 25 -18.42 -3.18 -3.16
CA ALA A 25 -18.88 -4.57 -3.20
C ALA A 25 -18.65 -5.36 -1.90
N TYR A 26 -18.10 -4.74 -0.85
CA TYR A 26 -17.66 -5.40 0.38
C TYR A 26 -18.60 -5.08 1.55
N SER A 27 -19.01 -6.08 2.30
CA SER A 27 -19.90 -5.93 3.46
C SER A 27 -19.14 -5.45 4.70
N ARG A 28 -17.92 -5.98 4.89
CA ARG A 28 -16.96 -5.59 5.92
C ARG A 28 -15.58 -5.39 5.28
N PRO A 29 -15.34 -4.28 4.57
CA PRO A 29 -14.06 -4.06 3.89
C PRO A 29 -12.93 -3.90 4.91
N CYS A 30 -11.98 -4.84 4.89
CA CYS A 30 -10.69 -4.70 5.54
C CYS A 30 -9.73 -4.04 4.56
N ILE A 31 -9.18 -2.88 4.89
CA ILE A 31 -8.38 -2.04 3.99
C ILE A 31 -7.01 -1.77 4.60
N MET A 32 -5.94 -1.93 3.84
CA MET A 32 -4.58 -1.55 4.23
C MET A 32 -3.89 -0.79 3.11
N ASP A 33 -3.24 0.31 3.46
CA ASP A 33 -2.41 1.08 2.55
C ASP A 33 -0.93 0.89 2.93
N ILE A 34 -0.13 0.48 1.94
CA ILE A 34 1.31 0.35 2.03
C ILE A 34 1.94 1.28 1.01
N LYS A 35 2.70 2.25 1.50
CA LYS A 35 3.52 3.13 0.64
C LYS A 35 4.73 2.37 0.14
N MET A 36 5.00 2.48 -1.15
CA MET A 36 6.04 1.74 -1.85
C MET A 36 7.22 2.63 -2.24
N GLY A 37 8.39 2.01 -2.36
CA GLY A 37 9.63 2.65 -2.76
C GLY A 37 10.58 2.94 -1.60
N THR A 38 11.88 3.04 -1.92
CA THR A 38 12.93 3.44 -0.96
C THR A 38 13.01 4.95 -0.77
N LYS A 39 12.42 5.72 -1.69
CA LYS A 39 12.34 7.18 -1.66
C LYS A 39 10.96 7.62 -2.16
N THR A 40 10.40 8.66 -1.55
CA THR A 40 9.08 9.22 -1.90
C THR A 40 9.16 10.59 -2.57
N TYR A 41 10.36 11.02 -2.94
CA TYR A 41 10.63 12.25 -3.68
C TYR A 41 11.32 11.94 -5.02
N ALA A 42 10.90 12.63 -6.06
CA ALA A 42 11.55 12.65 -7.37
C ALA A 42 12.66 13.70 -7.41
N GLU A 43 13.43 13.73 -8.50
CA GLU A 43 14.57 14.65 -8.65
C GLU A 43 14.15 16.12 -8.75
N ASP A 44 13.02 16.37 -9.40
CA ASP A 44 12.39 17.68 -9.57
C ASP A 44 11.56 18.13 -8.36
N THR A 45 11.48 17.30 -7.31
CA THR A 45 10.78 17.67 -6.08
C THR A 45 11.49 18.86 -5.41
N ASN A 46 10.73 19.92 -5.12
CA ASN A 46 11.22 21.10 -4.42
C ASN A 46 12.05 20.74 -3.17
N MET A 47 13.19 21.41 -2.98
CA MET A 47 14.18 21.12 -1.93
C MET A 47 13.60 21.01 -0.51
N PHE A 48 12.65 21.89 -0.15
CA PHE A 48 12.01 21.84 1.16
C PHE A 48 11.15 20.57 1.33
N LYS A 49 10.32 20.25 0.32
CA LYS A 49 9.51 19.03 0.29
C LYS A 49 10.38 17.77 0.25
N LYS A 50 11.47 17.80 -0.50
CA LYS A 50 12.45 16.73 -0.59
C LYS A 50 13.05 16.42 0.77
N LYS A 51 13.51 17.44 1.52
CA LYS A 51 14.07 17.25 2.87
C LYS A 51 13.05 16.64 3.84
N ILE A 52 11.80 17.10 3.81
CA ILE A 52 10.73 16.53 4.66
C ILE A 52 10.46 15.06 4.31
N ARG A 53 10.33 14.75 3.02
CA ARG A 53 10.08 13.38 2.55
C ARG A 53 11.25 12.46 2.89
N GLN A 54 12.48 12.92 2.70
CA GLN A 54 13.68 12.19 3.08
C GLN A 54 13.72 11.86 4.57
N LEU A 55 13.48 12.85 5.45
CA LEU A 55 13.43 12.60 6.89
C LEU A 55 12.38 11.54 7.26
N LYS A 56 11.23 11.53 6.57
CA LYS A 56 10.19 10.51 6.77
C LYS A 56 10.61 9.14 6.24
N ASP A 57 11.25 9.08 5.08
CA ASP A 57 11.70 7.83 4.47
C ASP A 57 12.83 7.18 5.30
N ASP A 58 13.71 8.01 5.89
CA ASP A 58 14.81 7.59 6.76
C ASP A 58 14.34 7.22 8.17
N GLY A 59 13.31 7.90 8.67
CA GLY A 59 12.70 7.63 9.98
C GLY A 59 11.76 6.43 10.02
N THR A 60 11.46 5.81 8.87
CA THR A 60 10.54 4.67 8.74
C THR A 60 11.22 3.48 8.06
N THR A 61 10.46 2.42 7.78
CA THR A 61 10.96 1.23 7.07
C THR A 61 11.25 1.46 5.58
N SER A 62 10.87 2.62 5.00
CA SER A 62 10.93 2.85 3.55
C SER A 62 12.34 2.82 2.97
N SER A 63 13.25 3.65 3.48
CA SER A 63 14.66 3.70 3.01
C SER A 63 15.32 2.31 3.02
N ARG A 64 15.08 1.53 4.09
CA ARG A 64 15.71 0.23 4.33
C ARG A 64 15.07 -0.91 3.55
N TYR A 65 13.74 -0.95 3.48
CA TYR A 65 12.99 -2.12 3.01
C TYR A 65 12.17 -1.87 1.73
N GLY A 66 12.06 -0.62 1.28
CA GLY A 66 11.31 -0.25 0.09
C GLY A 66 9.79 -0.21 0.30
N LEU A 67 9.32 -0.25 1.55
CA LEU A 67 7.91 -0.06 1.88
C LEU A 67 7.70 0.47 3.32
N ARG A 68 6.52 1.02 3.59
CA ARG A 68 5.99 1.25 4.94
C ARG A 68 4.47 1.16 4.96
N ILE A 69 3.91 0.66 6.06
CA ILE A 69 2.46 0.74 6.29
C ILE A 69 2.10 2.20 6.56
N THR A 70 1.04 2.71 5.95
CA THR A 70 0.50 4.05 6.24
C THR A 70 -0.73 3.99 7.15
N GLY A 71 -1.44 2.86 7.12
CA GLY A 71 -2.53 2.57 8.02
C GLY A 71 -3.36 1.40 7.53
N PHE A 72 -4.25 0.92 8.40
CA PHE A 72 -5.25 -0.06 8.02
C PHE A 72 -6.51 0.05 8.87
N ARG A 73 -7.58 -0.53 8.36
CA ARG A 73 -8.83 -0.81 9.07
C ARG A 73 -9.18 -2.27 8.81
N THR A 74 -9.32 -3.08 9.85
CA THR A 74 -9.63 -4.52 9.70
C THR A 74 -10.80 -4.91 10.57
N PHE A 75 -11.65 -5.81 10.09
CA PHE A 75 -12.81 -6.32 10.81
C PHE A 75 -12.42 -7.54 11.64
N ASN A 76 -12.77 -7.49 12.92
CA ASN A 76 -12.59 -8.59 13.85
C ASN A 76 -13.93 -9.29 14.10
N MET A 77 -13.98 -10.55 13.71
CA MET A 77 -15.13 -11.44 13.82
C MET A 77 -15.49 -11.76 15.27
N ALA A 78 -14.49 -11.89 16.15
CA ALA A 78 -14.70 -12.26 17.55
C ALA A 78 -15.40 -11.13 18.33
N SER A 79 -14.99 -9.88 18.10
CA SER A 79 -15.60 -8.70 18.73
C SER A 79 -16.72 -8.07 17.92
N ASN A 80 -16.91 -8.48 16.65
CA ASN A 80 -17.82 -7.86 15.69
C ASN A 80 -17.57 -6.34 15.54
N GLN A 81 -16.30 -5.94 15.53
CA GLN A 81 -15.88 -4.54 15.47
C GLN A 81 -14.73 -4.34 14.48
N PHE A 82 -14.57 -3.10 14.01
CA PHE A 82 -13.40 -2.69 13.27
C PHE A 82 -12.28 -2.24 14.20
N PHE A 83 -11.05 -2.62 13.88
CA PHE A 83 -9.84 -2.08 14.46
C PHE A 83 -9.11 -1.23 13.44
N GLU A 84 -8.65 -0.06 13.88
CA GLU A 84 -7.97 0.90 13.04
C GLU A 84 -6.55 1.15 13.54
N PHE A 85 -5.60 1.10 12.61
CA PHE A 85 -4.23 1.52 12.80
C PHE A 85 -4.00 2.76 11.96
N GLY A 86 -4.04 3.93 12.61
CA GLY A 86 -3.97 5.22 11.95
C GLY A 86 -2.57 5.68 11.57
N LYS A 87 -2.53 6.69 10.70
CA LYS A 87 -1.31 7.28 10.13
C LYS A 87 -0.27 7.72 11.16
N GLU A 88 -0.68 8.40 12.22
CA GLU A 88 0.26 8.90 13.23
C GLU A 88 1.02 7.77 13.95
N ALA A 89 0.33 6.64 14.18
CA ALA A 89 0.96 5.47 14.77
C ALA A 89 1.82 4.72 13.74
N ALA A 90 1.38 4.65 12.48
CA ALA A 90 2.13 4.04 11.39
C ALA A 90 3.47 4.77 11.12
N GLU A 91 3.50 6.10 11.23
CA GLU A 91 4.71 6.91 11.05
C GLU A 91 5.77 6.67 12.15
N ARG A 92 5.42 6.03 13.27
CA ARG A 92 6.36 5.62 14.32
C ARG A 92 7.01 4.25 14.07
N ILE A 93 6.57 3.51 13.05
CA ILE A 93 7.12 2.20 12.71
C ILE A 93 8.43 2.39 11.91
N SER A 94 9.55 2.09 12.56
CA SER A 94 10.90 2.27 12.02
C SER A 94 11.70 0.97 11.88
N ASN A 95 11.17 -0.15 12.37
CA ASN A 95 11.81 -1.46 12.34
C ASN A 95 10.93 -2.52 11.67
N ILE A 96 11.56 -3.61 11.23
CA ILE A 96 10.91 -4.66 10.44
C ILE A 96 9.96 -5.49 11.31
N GLU A 97 10.32 -5.76 12.56
CA GLU A 97 9.55 -6.58 13.49
C GLU A 97 8.18 -5.96 13.77
N SER A 98 8.14 -4.65 14.02
CA SER A 98 6.90 -3.92 14.25
C SER A 98 6.06 -3.84 12.97
N MET A 99 6.69 -3.73 11.80
CA MET A 99 5.97 -3.75 10.52
C MET A 99 5.37 -5.14 10.25
N GLU A 100 6.12 -6.22 10.42
CA GLU A 100 5.65 -7.60 10.27
C GLU A 100 4.48 -7.88 11.23
N GLN A 101 4.58 -7.45 12.49
CA GLN A 101 3.51 -7.59 13.46
C GLN A 101 2.25 -6.81 13.03
N LYS A 102 2.38 -5.58 12.51
CA LYS A 102 1.22 -4.80 12.05
C LYS A 102 0.58 -5.37 10.79
N ILE A 103 1.38 -5.95 9.88
CA ILE A 103 0.85 -6.70 8.74
C ILE A 103 0.08 -7.93 9.24
N LYS A 104 0.59 -8.65 10.23
CA LYS A 104 -0.13 -9.77 10.86
C LYS A 104 -1.44 -9.32 11.51
N ASP A 105 -1.44 -8.20 12.22
CA ASP A 105 -2.64 -7.64 12.85
C ASP A 105 -3.74 -7.35 11.80
N PHE A 106 -3.38 -6.85 10.61
CA PHE A 106 -4.32 -6.61 9.53
C PHE A 106 -5.04 -7.87 9.03
N TYR A 107 -4.33 -8.99 8.94
CA TYR A 107 -4.88 -10.28 8.49
C TYR A 107 -5.50 -11.13 9.60
N PHE A 108 -5.36 -10.72 10.86
CA PHE A 108 -5.95 -11.42 11.99
C PHE A 108 -7.41 -10.99 12.19
N ASN A 109 -8.36 -11.92 11.99
CA ASN A 109 -9.78 -11.62 12.09
C ASN A 109 -10.33 -11.72 13.52
N GLY A 110 -9.48 -11.76 14.55
CA GLY A 110 -9.88 -11.98 15.94
C GLY A 110 -9.84 -13.43 16.40
N ASN A 111 -9.90 -14.39 15.48
CA ASN A 111 -9.81 -15.82 15.77
C ASN A 111 -8.55 -16.42 15.16
N VAL A 112 -8.31 -16.16 13.88
CA VAL A 112 -7.21 -16.73 13.10
C VAL A 112 -6.67 -15.69 12.11
N VAL A 113 -5.46 -15.95 11.63
CA VAL A 113 -4.92 -15.24 10.46
C VAL A 113 -5.63 -15.76 9.20
N ARG A 114 -6.15 -14.85 8.38
CA ARG A 114 -6.81 -15.14 7.09
C ARG A 114 -5.80 -15.55 6.02
N LYS A 115 -5.25 -16.77 6.14
CA LYS A 115 -4.25 -17.32 5.22
C LYS A 115 -4.73 -17.40 3.77
N ASP A 116 -6.02 -17.63 3.56
CA ASP A 116 -6.68 -17.59 2.24
C ASP A 116 -6.48 -16.23 1.55
N VAL A 117 -6.67 -15.14 2.29
CA VAL A 117 -6.46 -13.77 1.80
C VAL A 117 -4.97 -13.49 1.57
N VAL A 118 -4.10 -13.93 2.49
CA VAL A 118 -2.64 -13.77 2.37
C VAL A 118 -2.12 -14.45 1.10
N LEU A 119 -2.53 -15.70 0.84
CA LEU A 119 -2.12 -16.46 -0.35
C LEU A 119 -2.58 -15.77 -1.64
N TYR A 120 -3.82 -15.29 -1.69
CA TYR A 120 -4.31 -14.50 -2.82
C TYR A 120 -3.41 -13.28 -3.09
N PHE A 121 -3.07 -12.51 -2.06
CA PHE A 121 -2.20 -11.34 -2.25
C PHE A 121 -0.77 -11.69 -2.65
N ILE A 122 -0.21 -12.81 -2.19
CA ILE A 122 1.10 -13.29 -2.66
C ILE A 122 1.07 -13.51 -4.18
N GLU A 123 0.03 -14.16 -4.70
CA GLU A 123 -0.11 -14.39 -6.15
C GLU A 123 -0.21 -13.07 -6.91
N ARG A 124 -1.08 -12.15 -6.47
CA ARG A 124 -1.26 -10.83 -7.12
C ARG A 124 0.03 -10.00 -7.10
N LEU A 125 0.74 -9.97 -5.97
CA LEU A 125 2.00 -9.24 -5.85
C LEU A 125 3.12 -9.88 -6.66
N THR A 126 3.11 -11.20 -6.85
CA THR A 126 4.09 -11.90 -7.70
C THR A 126 3.90 -11.50 -9.17
N LEU A 127 2.66 -11.39 -9.64
CA LEU A 127 2.36 -10.87 -10.98
C LEU A 127 2.81 -9.42 -11.14
N LEU A 128 2.52 -8.56 -10.15
CA LEU A 128 2.97 -7.18 -10.15
C LEU A 128 4.50 -7.09 -10.13
N LEU A 129 5.19 -7.91 -9.33
CA LEU A 129 6.64 -7.98 -9.29
C LEU A 129 7.21 -8.37 -10.66
N SER A 130 6.61 -9.35 -11.35
CA SER A 130 7.02 -9.72 -12.71
C SER A 130 6.93 -8.54 -13.68
N TRP A 131 5.82 -7.78 -13.63
CA TRP A 131 5.67 -6.56 -14.42
C TRP A 131 6.68 -5.48 -14.04
N MET A 132 6.90 -5.22 -12.74
CA MET A 132 7.86 -4.22 -12.26
C MET A 132 9.31 -4.53 -12.64
N ASN A 133 9.67 -5.81 -12.87
CA ASN A 133 10.99 -6.20 -13.34
C ASN A 133 11.17 -6.08 -14.87
N THR A 134 10.08 -6.01 -15.63
CA THR A 134 10.13 -5.97 -17.10
C THR A 134 9.80 -4.59 -17.66
N GLN A 135 8.94 -3.84 -16.98
CA GLN A 135 8.67 -2.45 -17.33
C GLN A 135 9.90 -1.59 -17.00
N ASN A 136 10.26 -0.71 -17.93
CA ASN A 136 11.40 0.20 -17.81
C ASN A 136 11.02 1.63 -18.19
N TYR A 137 9.73 1.97 -18.12
CA TYR A 137 9.23 3.27 -18.52
C TYR A 137 8.77 4.10 -17.31
N TYR A 138 8.14 3.50 -16.30
CA TYR A 138 7.59 4.22 -15.17
C TYR A 138 8.44 4.05 -13.91
N ARG A 139 8.74 5.17 -13.26
CA ARG A 139 9.26 5.24 -11.90
C ARG A 139 8.23 5.90 -11.00
N PHE A 140 7.84 5.21 -9.94
CA PHE A 140 6.75 5.60 -9.07
C PHE A 140 7.31 6.17 -7.77
N TYR A 141 6.93 7.40 -7.44
CA TYR A 141 7.31 8.04 -6.19
C TYR A 141 6.09 8.28 -5.33
N SER A 142 6.16 7.92 -4.05
CA SER A 142 5.06 8.15 -3.11
C SER A 142 3.72 7.48 -3.50
N SER A 143 3.73 6.52 -4.42
CA SER A 143 2.58 5.66 -4.72
C SER A 143 2.36 4.62 -3.62
N SER A 144 1.19 4.01 -3.61
CA SER A 144 0.82 3.00 -2.63
C SER A 144 0.24 1.75 -3.27
N LEU A 145 0.29 0.64 -2.54
CA LEU A 145 -0.57 -0.52 -2.75
C LEU A 145 -1.72 -0.47 -1.76
N LEU A 146 -2.94 -0.44 -2.29
CA LEU A 146 -4.17 -0.47 -1.51
C LEU A 146 -4.75 -1.88 -1.55
N PHE A 147 -4.72 -2.56 -0.41
CA PHE A 147 -5.28 -3.88 -0.21
C PHE A 147 -6.70 -3.75 0.31
N VAL A 148 -7.63 -4.53 -0.23
CA VAL A 148 -8.99 -4.66 0.27
C VAL A 148 -9.41 -6.12 0.29
N TYR A 149 -10.04 -6.59 1.38
CA TYR A 149 -10.64 -7.91 1.43
C TYR A 149 -11.92 -7.94 2.27
N GLU A 150 -12.75 -8.96 2.05
CA GLU A 150 -13.97 -9.19 2.84
C GLU A 150 -13.63 -9.79 4.20
N GLY A 151 -13.87 -9.00 5.25
CA GLY A 151 -13.62 -9.39 6.64
C GLY A 151 -14.55 -10.50 7.12
N GLN A 152 -15.77 -10.57 6.57
CA GLN A 152 -16.76 -11.54 7.00
C GLN A 152 -16.64 -12.89 6.28
N THR A 153 -16.32 -13.95 7.02
CA THR A 153 -16.00 -15.28 6.46
C THR A 153 -17.20 -16.05 5.91
N GLU A 154 -18.43 -15.69 6.30
CA GLU A 154 -19.65 -16.32 5.77
C GLU A 154 -20.05 -15.77 4.38
N GLN A 155 -19.41 -14.68 3.94
CA GLN A 155 -19.60 -14.10 2.62
C GLN A 155 -18.69 -14.78 1.58
N LEU A 156 -19.00 -14.57 0.30
CA LEU A 156 -18.12 -14.99 -0.78
C LEU A 156 -16.73 -14.35 -0.63
N PHE A 157 -15.69 -15.14 -0.90
CA PHE A 157 -14.32 -14.66 -0.93
C PHE A 157 -14.19 -13.49 -1.91
N LYS A 158 -13.77 -12.33 -1.41
CA LYS A 158 -13.49 -11.14 -2.19
C LYS A 158 -12.21 -10.51 -1.65
N ALA A 159 -11.25 -10.27 -2.54
CA ALA A 159 -10.02 -9.57 -2.23
C ALA A 159 -9.49 -8.90 -3.49
N ASP A 160 -8.89 -7.71 -3.35
CA ASP A 160 -8.24 -7.00 -4.45
C ASP A 160 -7.07 -6.16 -3.92
N VAL A 161 -6.07 -5.95 -4.77
CA VAL A 161 -4.94 -5.07 -4.48
C VAL A 161 -4.67 -4.20 -5.71
N ARG A 162 -4.62 -2.89 -5.51
CA ARG A 162 -4.42 -1.92 -6.58
C ARG A 162 -3.26 -0.98 -6.27
N MET A 163 -2.52 -0.61 -7.31
CA MET A 163 -1.62 0.54 -7.23
C MET A 163 -2.46 1.82 -7.25
N ILE A 164 -2.16 2.75 -6.36
CA ILE A 164 -2.83 4.06 -6.26
C ILE A 164 -1.79 5.19 -6.14
N ASP A 165 -2.26 6.44 -6.15
CA ASP A 165 -1.47 7.66 -5.98
C ASP A 165 -0.40 7.86 -7.07
N PHE A 166 -0.83 8.05 -8.31
CA PHE A 166 0.06 8.28 -9.46
C PHE A 166 0.46 9.75 -9.69
N ALA A 167 0.29 10.62 -8.69
CA ALA A 167 0.59 12.05 -8.81
C ALA A 167 2.08 12.36 -9.04
N HIS A 168 2.98 11.41 -8.75
CA HIS A 168 4.43 11.56 -8.93
C HIS A 168 5.02 10.33 -9.65
N VAL A 169 4.55 10.08 -10.86
CA VAL A 169 5.12 9.06 -11.76
C VAL A 169 5.95 9.76 -12.83
N HIS A 170 7.18 9.26 -13.02
CA HIS A 170 8.15 9.84 -13.95
C HIS A 170 8.63 8.80 -14.94
N GLU A 171 9.02 9.25 -16.13
CA GLU A 171 9.71 8.41 -17.09
C GLU A 171 11.08 7.98 -16.55
N ILE A 172 11.42 6.71 -16.75
CA ILE A 172 12.78 6.22 -16.54
C ILE A 172 13.64 6.65 -17.73
N ARG A 173 14.71 7.40 -17.45
CA ARG A 173 15.65 7.90 -18.47
C ARG A 173 17.06 7.30 -18.37
N ASP A 174 17.33 6.59 -17.28
CA ASP A 174 18.61 5.93 -17.02
C ASP A 174 18.67 4.48 -17.55
N GLY A 175 17.61 4.02 -18.22
CA GLY A 175 17.53 2.67 -18.81
C GLY A 175 17.32 1.54 -17.79
N GLY A 176 17.09 1.85 -16.52
CA GLY A 176 16.86 0.88 -15.46
C GLY A 176 15.39 0.52 -15.23
N ILE A 177 15.12 -0.03 -14.04
CA ILE A 177 13.76 -0.27 -13.53
C ILE A 177 13.53 0.57 -12.26
N ASP A 178 12.35 0.48 -11.67
CA ASP A 178 12.10 1.03 -10.33
C ASP A 178 12.58 0.07 -9.24
N GLU A 179 13.89 0.08 -8.99
CA GLU A 179 14.52 -0.80 -7.99
C GLU A 179 13.94 -0.62 -6.58
N GLY A 180 13.53 0.60 -6.23
CA GLY A 180 12.96 0.90 -4.92
C GLY A 180 11.62 0.20 -4.72
N TYR A 181 10.76 0.25 -5.73
CA TYR A 181 9.48 -0.45 -5.71
C TYR A 181 9.66 -1.96 -5.77
N VAL A 182 10.57 -2.47 -6.62
CA VAL A 182 10.91 -3.90 -6.72
C VAL A 182 11.42 -4.44 -5.39
N LYS A 183 12.29 -3.69 -4.70
CA LYS A 183 12.77 -4.04 -3.35
C LYS A 183 11.62 -4.15 -2.35
N GLY A 184 10.71 -3.18 -2.38
CA GLY A 184 9.50 -3.19 -1.57
C GLY A 184 8.62 -4.42 -1.81
N LEU A 185 8.31 -4.73 -3.07
CA LEU A 185 7.50 -5.89 -3.44
C LEU A 185 8.14 -7.21 -2.97
N LYS A 186 9.45 -7.39 -3.21
CA LYS A 186 10.17 -8.59 -2.75
C LYS A 186 10.07 -8.75 -1.23
N LYS A 187 10.27 -7.67 -0.48
CA LYS A 187 10.18 -7.71 0.98
C LYS A 187 8.75 -7.98 1.45
N LEU A 188 7.74 -7.35 0.84
CA LEU A 188 6.34 -7.59 1.20
C LEU A 188 5.94 -9.05 0.93
N ILE A 189 6.29 -9.59 -0.23
CA ILE A 189 6.04 -11.01 -0.56
C ILE A 189 6.73 -11.92 0.45
N GLU A 190 7.99 -11.66 0.83
CA GLU A 190 8.69 -12.43 1.87
C GLU A 190 7.92 -12.44 3.20
N ILE A 191 7.44 -11.28 3.65
CA ILE A 191 6.66 -11.15 4.89
C ILE A 191 5.36 -11.95 4.81
N LEU A 192 4.62 -11.82 3.70
CA LEU A 192 3.36 -12.54 3.50
C LEU A 192 3.58 -14.06 3.40
N THR A 193 4.64 -14.51 2.76
CA THR A 193 4.99 -15.93 2.68
C THR A 193 5.23 -16.51 4.08
N LYS A 194 5.99 -15.80 4.95
CA LYS A 194 6.18 -16.21 6.35
C LYS A 194 4.85 -16.32 7.10
N LEU A 195 3.91 -15.41 6.82
CA LEU A 195 2.59 -15.39 7.45
C LEU A 195 1.64 -16.50 6.96
N SER A 196 1.87 -17.02 5.75
CA SER A 196 1.07 -18.08 5.16
C SER A 196 1.39 -19.48 5.72
N HIS A 197 2.62 -19.68 6.23
CA HIS A 197 3.05 -20.90 6.92
C HIS A 197 2.50 -20.97 8.35
#